data_AF-A0A2I2KUL9-F1
#
_entry.id   AF-A0A2I2KUL9-F1
#
_cell.length_a   1.000
_cell.length_b   1.000
_cell.length_c   1.000
_cell.angle_alpha   90.00
_cell.angle_beta   90.00
_cell.angle_gamma   90.00
#
_symmetry.space_group_name_H-M   'P 1'
#
loop_
_entity.id
_entity.type
_entity.pdbx_description
1 polymer ?
#
loop_
_entity_poly.entity_id
_entity_poly.type
_entity_poly.pdbx_seq_one_letter_code
_entity_poly.pdbx_strand_id
1 'polypeptide(L)'
;MSAKLRGRKAWLVTWDAAGSHAAVAEREVVAAVLRPQTGPETVKRIVELLYMAREFDPADKLDALTRNPYPAKFGTVTVRETFKNGEVWEQRVTHTGQIICGHNPFLYARLVKNLRLKDSANPGSGLIWDEEPRQKVVNLDNRASD
;
A
#
# COMPACT_ATOMS: atom_id res chain seq x y z
N MET A 1 9.42 27.00 21.46
CA MET A 1 9.52 25.52 21.31
C MET A 1 8.38 25.07 20.41
N SER A 2 8.67 24.64 19.18
CA SER A 2 7.63 24.15 18.25
C SER A 2 7.08 22.82 18.77
N ALA A 3 5.77 22.73 18.97
CA ALA A 3 5.12 21.47 19.31
C ALA A 3 5.41 20.47 18.20
N LYS A 4 6.11 19.38 18.53
CA LYS A 4 6.42 18.29 17.59
C LYS A 4 5.08 17.74 17.10
N LEU A 5 4.71 18.03 15.85
CA LEU A 5 3.44 17.61 15.27
C LEU A 5 3.30 16.10 15.42
N ARG A 6 2.29 15.66 16.18
CA ARG A 6 2.00 14.23 16.34
C ARG A 6 1.42 13.71 15.03
N GLY A 7 2.20 12.89 14.33
CA GLY A 7 1.73 12.21 13.14
C GLY A 7 0.68 11.14 13.47
N ARG A 8 -0.07 10.71 12.46
CA ARG A 8 -1.18 9.75 12.60
C ARG A 8 -0.85 8.43 11.91
N LYS A 9 -1.45 7.34 12.38
CA LYS A 9 -1.51 6.09 11.61
C LYS A 9 -2.64 6.21 10.59
N ALA A 10 -2.42 5.70 9.39
CA ALA A 10 -3.42 5.70 8.33
C ALA A 10 -3.12 4.62 7.30
N TRP A 11 -4.15 4.25 6.55
CA TRP A 11 -3.94 3.69 5.23
C TRP A 11 -3.66 4.84 4.27
N LEU A 12 -2.49 4.83 3.64
CA LEU A 12 -2.12 5.80 2.64
C LEU A 12 -2.20 5.13 1.26
N VAL A 13 -2.97 5.74 0.36
CA VAL A 13 -3.10 5.31 -1.03
C VAL A 13 -2.37 6.31 -1.90
N THR A 14 -1.33 5.85 -2.61
CA THR A 14 -0.55 6.70 -3.51
C THR A 14 -0.60 6.19 -4.95
N TRP A 15 -0.54 7.11 -5.90
CA TRP A 15 -0.13 6.78 -7.25
C TRP A 15 1.39 6.60 -7.29
N ASP A 16 1.82 5.51 -7.93
CA ASP A 16 3.21 5.19 -8.18
C ASP A 16 3.36 4.83 -9.68
N ALA A 17 4.59 4.90 -10.18
CA ALA A 17 4.87 4.80 -11.59
C ALA A 17 6.19 4.09 -11.86
N ALA A 18 6.18 3.17 -12.82
CA ALA A 18 7.41 2.57 -13.32
C ALA A 18 8.01 3.51 -14.38
N GLY A 19 8.89 4.41 -13.94
CA GLY A 19 9.68 5.31 -14.80
C GLY A 19 9.12 6.74 -14.91
N SER A 20 9.96 7.66 -15.40
CA SER A 20 9.64 9.09 -15.50
C SER A 20 8.50 9.41 -16.47
N HIS A 21 8.25 8.55 -17.45
CA HIS A 21 7.19 8.74 -18.45
C HIS A 21 5.77 8.58 -17.90
N ALA A 22 5.61 7.92 -16.75
CA ALA A 22 4.33 7.75 -16.06
C ALA A 22 4.29 8.54 -14.74
N ALA A 23 5.24 9.45 -14.53
CA ALA A 23 5.33 10.22 -13.29
C ALA A 23 4.04 11.02 -13.05
N VAL A 24 3.44 10.80 -11.88
CA VAL A 24 2.26 11.54 -11.44
C VAL A 24 2.71 12.84 -10.79
N ALA A 25 2.02 13.94 -11.10
CA ALA A 25 2.32 15.24 -10.51
C ALA A 25 2.30 15.17 -8.98
N GLU A 26 3.22 15.86 -8.29
CA GLU A 26 3.40 15.76 -6.82
C GLU A 26 2.09 15.96 -6.04
N ARG A 27 1.24 16.89 -6.49
CA ARG A 27 -0.09 17.17 -5.91
C ARG A 27 -1.11 16.03 -6.04
N GLU A 28 -0.89 15.12 -6.98
CA GLU A 28 -1.76 13.98 -7.30
C GLU A 28 -1.20 12.65 -6.77
N VAL A 29 0.02 12.63 -6.22
CA VAL A 29 0.65 11.41 -5.71
C VAL A 29 -0.20 10.76 -4.62
N VAL A 30 -0.85 11.54 -3.76
CA VAL A 30 -1.74 11.01 -2.72
C VAL A 30 -3.15 10.91 -3.28
N ALA A 31 -3.61 9.68 -3.55
CA ALA A 31 -4.97 9.41 -4.02
C ALA A 31 -5.99 9.43 -2.87
N ALA A 32 -5.62 8.92 -1.69
CA ALA A 32 -6.48 8.92 -0.52
C ALA A 32 -5.71 8.71 0.80
N VAL A 33 -6.29 9.20 1.89
CA VAL A 33 -5.90 8.89 3.27
C VAL A 33 -7.10 8.29 3.99
N LEU A 34 -7.02 7.02 4.38
CA LEU A 34 -8.11 6.29 5.02
C LEU A 34 -7.78 5.99 6.49
N ARG A 35 -8.84 5.74 7.28
CA ARG A 35 -8.69 5.42 8.71
C ARG A 35 -7.88 4.13 8.87
N PRO A 36 -6.95 4.05 9.85
CA PRO A 36 -6.12 2.86 10.04
C PRO A 36 -6.94 1.62 10.46
N GLN A 37 -8.15 1.80 11.00
CA GLN A 37 -9.05 0.71 11.38
C GLN A 37 -9.86 0.15 10.19
N THR A 38 -9.77 0.78 9.01
CA THR A 38 -10.45 0.24 7.82
C THR A 38 -9.82 -1.10 7.45
N GLY A 39 -10.65 -2.14 7.35
CA GLY A 39 -10.20 -3.49 7.04
C GLY A 39 -9.57 -3.59 5.64
N PRO A 40 -8.59 -4.48 5.45
CA PRO A 40 -7.82 -4.56 4.20
C PRO A 40 -8.68 -4.88 2.97
N GLU A 41 -9.74 -5.68 3.11
CA GLU A 41 -10.69 -5.94 2.01
C GLU A 41 -11.48 -4.69 1.61
N THR A 42 -11.87 -3.86 2.58
CA THR A 42 -12.54 -2.59 2.29
C THR A 42 -11.58 -1.62 1.59
N VAL A 43 -10.33 -1.53 2.06
CA VAL A 43 -9.30 -0.72 1.39
C VAL A 43 -9.08 -1.21 -0.03
N LYS A 44 -9.01 -2.52 -0.25
CA LYS A 44 -8.83 -3.12 -1.58
C LYS A 44 -9.92 -2.69 -2.56
N ARG A 45 -11.20 -2.73 -2.13
CA ARG A 45 -12.33 -2.24 -2.94
C ARG A 45 -12.25 -0.73 -3.21
N ILE A 46 -11.85 0.07 -2.23
CA ILE A 46 -11.68 1.52 -2.40
C ILE A 46 -10.57 1.82 -3.42
N VAL A 47 -9.43 1.13 -3.32
CA VAL A 47 -8.30 1.30 -4.24
C VAL A 47 -8.71 0.96 -5.67
N GLU A 48 -9.46 -0.12 -5.85
CA GLU A 48 -10.01 -0.50 -7.16
C GLU A 48 -10.92 0.58 -7.75
N LEU A 49 -11.84 1.10 -6.93
CA LEU A 49 -12.74 2.19 -7.33
C LEU A 49 -11.98 3.47 -7.68
N LEU A 50 -10.94 3.82 -6.91
CA LEU A 50 -10.09 4.99 -7.18
C LEU A 50 -9.33 4.86 -8.50
N TYR A 51 -8.82 3.66 -8.81
CA TYR A 51 -8.13 3.42 -10.08
C TYR A 51 -9.11 3.59 -11.26
N MET A 52 -10.25 2.90 -11.19
CA MET A 52 -11.30 3.00 -12.21
C MET A 52 -11.80 4.44 -12.37
N ALA A 53 -11.98 5.18 -11.28
CA ALA A 53 -12.46 6.56 -11.32
C ALA A 53 -11.57 7.47 -12.18
N ARG A 54 -10.23 7.29 -12.09
CA ARG A 54 -9.23 8.07 -12.81
C ARG A 54 -8.98 7.56 -14.23
N GLU A 55 -8.74 6.26 -14.38
CA GLU A 55 -8.15 5.69 -15.60
C GLU A 55 -9.20 5.21 -16.62
N PHE A 56 -10.44 4.97 -16.19
CA PHE A 56 -11.47 4.41 -17.08
C PHE A 56 -12.38 5.50 -17.61
N ASP A 57 -12.77 5.39 -18.89
CA ASP A 57 -13.84 6.18 -19.45
C ASP A 57 -15.22 5.72 -18.91
N PRO A 58 -16.31 6.46 -19.17
CA PRO A 58 -17.64 6.08 -18.68
C PRO A 58 -18.13 4.70 -19.15
N ALA A 59 -17.78 4.27 -20.36
CA ALA A 59 -18.18 2.97 -20.90
C ALA A 59 -17.39 1.84 -20.23
N ASP A 60 -16.08 2.01 -20.08
CA ASP A 60 -15.20 1.07 -19.37
C ASP A 60 -15.60 0.93 -17.89
N LYS A 61 -16.02 2.02 -17.24
CA LYS A 61 -16.55 1.99 -15.86
C LYS A 61 -17.79 1.10 -15.75
N LEU A 62 -18.67 1.14 -16.75
CA LEU A 62 -19.87 0.31 -16.78
C LEU A 62 -19.51 -1.16 -17.07
N ASP A 63 -18.62 -1.44 -18.01
CA ASP A 63 -18.18 -2.81 -18.35
C ASP A 63 -17.46 -3.48 -17.17
N ALA A 64 -16.65 -2.70 -16.44
CA ALA A 64 -15.90 -3.15 -15.30
C ALA A 64 -16.76 -3.63 -14.12
N LEU A 65 -18.06 -3.31 -14.08
CA LEU A 65 -19.00 -3.92 -13.12
C LEU A 65 -19.13 -5.44 -13.32
N THR A 66 -18.89 -5.92 -14.54
CA THR A 66 -18.91 -7.34 -14.88
C THR A 66 -17.50 -7.91 -14.95
N ARG A 67 -16.57 -7.18 -15.56
CA ARG A 67 -15.18 -7.62 -15.75
C ARG A 67 -14.20 -6.48 -15.57
N ASN A 68 -13.62 -6.35 -14.38
CA ASN A 68 -12.53 -5.41 -14.16
C ASN A 68 -11.19 -6.00 -14.66
N PRO A 69 -10.51 -5.37 -15.65
CA PRO A 69 -9.20 -5.82 -16.13
C PRO A 69 -8.07 -5.60 -15.11
N TYR A 70 -8.25 -4.70 -14.14
CA TYR A 70 -7.26 -4.34 -13.14
C TYR A 70 -7.79 -4.50 -11.71
N PRO A 71 -8.18 -5.73 -11.29
CA PRO A 71 -8.66 -5.95 -9.93
C PRO A 71 -7.53 -5.64 -8.95
N ALA A 72 -7.86 -4.98 -7.84
CA ALA A 72 -6.90 -4.74 -6.78
C ALA A 72 -6.46 -6.07 -6.16
N LYS A 73 -5.17 -6.21 -5.82
CA LYS A 73 -4.59 -7.43 -5.25
C LYS A 73 -3.80 -7.09 -4.00
N PHE A 74 -3.81 -8.00 -3.03
CA PHE A 74 -2.86 -7.91 -1.93
C PHE A 74 -1.44 -8.13 -2.45
N GLY A 75 -0.49 -7.41 -1.86
CA GLY A 75 0.92 -7.64 -2.10
C GLY A 75 1.34 -9.03 -1.61
N THR A 76 2.50 -9.48 -2.05
CA THR A 76 3.12 -10.70 -1.54
C THR A 76 4.45 -10.36 -0.89
N VAL A 77 4.79 -11.08 0.18
CA VAL A 77 6.10 -11.01 0.81
C VAL A 77 6.74 -12.39 0.76
N THR A 78 8.05 -12.44 0.50
CA THR A 78 8.82 -13.66 0.63
C THR A 78 9.22 -13.80 2.10
N VAL A 79 8.70 -14.83 2.75
CA VAL A 79 9.18 -15.27 4.06
C VAL A 79 10.30 -16.26 3.79
N ARG A 80 11.48 -15.98 4.33
CA ARG A 80 12.60 -16.91 4.36
C ARG A 80 12.77 -17.40 5.78
N GLU A 81 13.03 -18.68 5.94
CA GLU A 81 13.29 -19.33 7.21
C GLU A 81 14.56 -20.15 7.07
N THR A 82 15.38 -20.19 8.12
CA THR A 82 16.59 -21.01 8.16
C THR A 82 16.49 -21.98 9.31
N PHE A 83 16.51 -23.27 8.98
CA PHE A 83 16.44 -24.34 9.95
C PHE A 83 17.81 -24.59 10.59
N LYS A 84 17.83 -25.27 11.75
CA LYS A 84 19.07 -25.58 12.49
C LYS A 84 20.06 -26.46 11.72
N ASN A 85 19.57 -27.25 10.76
CA ASN A 85 20.39 -28.06 9.85
C ASN A 85 21.05 -27.23 8.72
N GLY A 86 20.85 -25.90 8.68
CA GLY A 86 21.34 -25.02 7.64
C GLY A 86 20.47 -24.97 6.39
N GLU A 87 19.37 -25.72 6.35
CA GLU A 87 18.39 -25.67 5.27
C GLU A 87 17.65 -24.33 5.27
N VAL A 88 17.44 -23.77 4.08
CA VAL A 88 16.73 -22.52 3.88
C VAL A 88 15.42 -22.82 3.16
N TRP A 89 14.32 -22.35 3.73
CA TRP A 89 13.02 -22.40 3.11
C TRP A 89 12.54 -21.01 2.75
N GLU A 90 11.93 -20.87 1.58
CA GLU A 90 11.38 -19.61 1.09
C GLU A 90 9.95 -19.84 0.60
N GLN A 91 9.01 -19.05 1.11
CA GLN A 91 7.62 -19.06 0.65
C GLN A 91 7.12 -17.66 0.40
N ARG A 92 6.39 -17.49 -0.71
CA ARG A 92 5.61 -16.28 -0.96
C ARG A 92 4.28 -16.40 -0.24
N VAL A 93 4.03 -15.48 0.68
CA VAL A 93 2.75 -15.38 1.40
C VAL A 93 2.05 -14.07 1.07
N THR A 94 0.72 -14.11 1.06
CA THR A 94 -0.12 -12.93 0.87
C THR A 94 0.04 -11.97 2.05
N HIS A 95 0.31 -10.70 1.76
CA HIS A 95 0.47 -9.66 2.75
C HIS A 95 -0.69 -8.65 2.64
N THR A 96 -1.66 -8.77 3.54
CA THR A 96 -2.87 -7.94 3.55
C THR A 96 -2.62 -6.48 3.89
N GLY A 97 -1.43 -6.13 4.40
CA GLY A 97 -1.00 -4.76 4.71
C GLY A 97 -0.59 -3.94 3.49
N GLN A 98 -0.54 -4.56 2.30
CA GLN A 98 -0.20 -3.90 1.04
C GLN A 98 -1.21 -4.28 -0.03
N ILE A 99 -1.65 -3.30 -0.81
CA ILE A 99 -2.59 -3.50 -1.92
C ILE A 99 -2.06 -2.76 -3.13
N ILE A 100 -2.10 -3.40 -4.29
CA ILE A 100 -1.68 -2.86 -5.58
C ILE A 100 -2.86 -2.96 -6.56
N CYS A 101 -3.10 -1.93 -7.36
CA CYS A 101 -4.13 -1.92 -8.39
C CYS A 101 -3.68 -1.12 -9.61
N GLY A 102 -3.93 -1.63 -10.80
CA GLY A 102 -3.54 -0.98 -12.05
C GLY A 102 -2.30 -1.55 -12.72
N HIS A 103 -1.83 -0.85 -13.75
CA HIS A 103 -0.67 -1.22 -14.55
C HIS A 103 0.46 -0.19 -14.44
N ASN A 104 0.42 0.89 -15.23
CA ASN A 104 1.37 2.00 -15.13
C ASN A 104 0.70 3.30 -15.64
N PRO A 105 0.44 4.31 -14.79
CA PRO A 105 0.69 4.32 -13.34
C PRO A 105 -0.20 3.30 -12.61
N PHE A 106 0.10 3.03 -11.34
CA PHE A 106 -0.68 2.13 -10.49
C PHE A 106 -0.91 2.74 -9.11
N LEU A 107 -1.94 2.27 -8.41
CA LEU A 107 -2.20 2.61 -7.03
C LEU A 107 -1.52 1.63 -6.08
N TYR A 108 -0.91 2.18 -5.03
CA TYR A 108 -0.31 1.44 -3.94
C TYR A 108 -0.87 1.91 -2.59
N ALA A 109 -1.59 1.02 -1.91
CA ALA A 109 -2.10 1.28 -0.57
C ALA A 109 -1.34 0.48 0.48
N ARG A 110 -1.00 1.14 1.59
CA ARG A 110 -0.31 0.53 2.74
C ARG A 110 -0.62 1.25 4.04
N LEU A 111 -0.40 0.56 5.16
CA LEU A 111 -0.38 1.21 6.47
C LEU A 111 0.91 2.00 6.65
N VAL A 112 0.77 3.24 7.11
CA VAL A 112 1.89 4.14 7.43
C VAL A 112 1.77 4.66 8.84
N LYS A 113 2.90 5.04 9.42
CA LYS A 113 2.98 5.70 10.73
C LYS A 113 3.38 7.16 10.56
N ASN A 114 3.10 7.94 11.59
CA ASN A 114 3.55 9.33 11.71
C ASN A 114 3.19 10.23 10.51
N LEU A 115 2.09 9.92 9.79
CA LEU A 115 1.58 10.70 8.66
C LEU A 115 1.21 12.11 9.12
N ARG A 116 1.76 13.12 8.44
CA ARG A 116 1.56 14.54 8.74
C ARG A 116 1.87 15.41 7.53
N LEU A 117 1.49 16.69 7.59
CA LEU A 117 1.92 17.71 6.62
C LEU A 117 3.44 17.85 6.64
N LYS A 118 4.06 18.01 5.47
CA LYS A 118 5.49 18.31 5.32
C LYS A 118 5.82 19.68 5.92
N ASP A 119 5.00 20.68 5.59
CA ASP A 119 5.00 22.01 6.20
C ASP A 119 3.58 22.39 6.62
N SER A 120 3.40 22.75 7.89
CA SER A 120 2.08 23.18 8.40
C SER A 120 1.73 24.61 8.00
N ALA A 121 2.71 25.44 7.65
CA ALA A 121 2.49 26.77 7.11
C ALA A 121 2.19 26.73 5.60
N ASN A 122 2.57 25.66 4.92
CA ASN A 122 2.32 25.44 3.50
C ASN A 122 1.69 24.05 3.25
N PRO A 123 0.36 23.92 3.35
CA PRO A 123 -0.34 22.65 3.14
C PRO A 123 -0.13 22.04 1.74
N GLY A 124 0.20 22.86 0.73
CA GLY A 124 0.50 22.41 -0.62
C GLY A 124 1.84 21.68 -0.77
N SER A 125 2.70 21.72 0.26
CA SER A 125 3.99 21.03 0.29
C SER A 125 3.89 19.50 0.40
N GLY A 126 2.69 18.96 0.59
CA GLY A 126 2.42 17.52 0.62
C GLY A 126 2.51 16.90 2.01
N LEU A 127 2.57 15.56 2.02
CA LEU A 127 2.59 14.75 3.24
C LEU A 127 3.95 14.06 3.40
N ILE A 128 4.31 13.79 4.65
CA ILE A 128 5.44 12.92 5.03
C ILE A 128 4.93 11.83 5.98
N TRP A 129 5.53 10.65 5.90
CA TRP A 129 5.16 9.49 6.70
C TRP A 129 6.33 8.51 6.84
N ASP A 130 6.19 7.59 7.78
CA ASP A 130 7.11 6.46 7.96
C ASP A 130 6.44 5.19 7.44
N GLU A 131 7.14 4.46 6.57
CA GLU A 131 6.70 3.14 6.12
C GLU A 131 6.75 2.13 7.27
N GLU A 132 5.75 1.25 7.35
CA GLU A 132 5.89 0.10 8.25
C GLU A 132 6.94 -0.87 7.70
N PRO A 133 7.87 -1.37 8.54
CA PRO A 133 8.86 -2.34 8.09
C PRO A 133 8.14 -3.55 7.49
N ARG A 134 8.52 -3.94 6.27
CA ARG A 134 8.14 -5.25 5.73
C ARG A 134 8.62 -6.29 6.73
N GLN A 135 7.73 -7.19 7.19
CA GLN A 135 8.11 -8.28 8.08
C GLN A 135 9.31 -9.00 7.47
N LYS A 136 10.45 -8.94 8.16
CA LYS A 136 11.65 -9.70 7.80
C LYS A 136 11.52 -11.09 8.41
N VAL A 137 11.93 -12.09 7.64
CA VAL A 137 12.44 -13.42 8.05
C VAL A 137 12.29 -13.68 9.55
N VAL A 138 11.34 -14.55 9.91
CA VAL A 138 11.14 -14.95 11.31
C VAL A 138 11.99 -16.20 11.56
N ASN A 139 12.91 -16.14 12.52
CA ASN A 139 13.54 -17.34 13.06
C ASN A 139 12.58 -17.95 14.09
N LEU A 140 11.86 -19.01 13.71
CA LEU A 140 10.96 -19.72 14.62
C LEU A 140 11.63 -21.00 15.15
N ASP A 141 12.16 -20.92 16.37
CA ASP A 141 12.21 -22.07 17.27
C ASP A 141 10.85 -22.11 17.99
N ASN A 142 10.06 -23.18 17.76
CA ASN A 142 9.07 -23.76 18.69
C ASN A 142 8.09 -24.67 17.93
N ARG A 143 8.56 -25.85 17.52
CA ARG A 143 7.72 -27.05 17.58
C ARG A 143 8.43 -28.04 18.49
N ALA A 144 7.99 -28.06 19.74
CA ALA A 144 8.20 -29.20 20.61
C ALA A 144 7.66 -30.42 19.87
N SER A 145 8.52 -31.42 19.77
CA SER A 145 8.19 -32.76 19.31
C SER A 145 7.20 -33.38 20.30
N ASP A 146 6.01 -33.71 19.82
CA ASP A 146 5.19 -34.80 20.37
C ASP A 146 5.29 -35.99 19.41
#